data_AF-A0A349YTP3-F1
#
_entry.id   AF-A0A349YTP3-F1
#
_cell.length_a   1.000
_cell.length_b   1.000
_cell.length_c   1.000
_cell.angle_alpha   90.00
_cell.angle_beta   90.00
_cell.angle_gamma   90.00
#
_symmetry.space_group_name_H-M   'P 1'
#
loop_
_entity.id
_entity.type
_entity.pdbx_description
1 polymer ?
#
loop_
_entity_poly.entity_id
_entity_poly.type
_entity_poly.pdbx_seq_one_letter_code
_entity_poly.pdbx_strand_id
1 'polypeptide(L)'
;MDKYFYSNCFFEMIKAKIKNPKVKIMYLPAFLNEAPCPHWMWLDEEGEHDFHYRGRLPWYKWFWHKGHIRTVHRGCYKGCIMQMIEKKYYEGKHE
;
A
#
# COMPACT_ATOMS: atom_id res chain seq x y z
N MET A 1 1.11 2.41 -20.55
CA MET A 1 1.33 0.95 -20.48
C MET A 1 1.90 0.65 -19.10
N ASP A 2 1.07 0.14 -18.20
CA ASP A 2 1.55 -0.30 -16.89
C ASP A 2 2.45 -1.51 -17.10
N LYS A 3 3.76 -1.31 -16.92
CA LYS A 3 4.74 -2.41 -16.97
C LYS A 3 4.46 -3.30 -15.77
N TYR A 4 3.91 -4.48 -16.01
CA TYR A 4 3.80 -5.49 -14.99
C TYR A 4 5.16 -6.16 -14.77
N PHE A 5 5.68 -6.10 -13.55
CA PHE A 5 6.95 -6.73 -13.17
C PHE A 5 6.81 -7.48 -11.85
N TYR A 6 7.77 -8.35 -11.58
CA TYR A 6 7.83 -9.06 -10.30
C TYR A 6 8.54 -8.19 -9.28
N SER A 7 7.83 -7.85 -8.20
CA SER A 7 8.37 -7.17 -7.04
C SER A 7 7.43 -7.36 -5.85
N ASN A 8 7.64 -6.58 -4.80
CA ASN A 8 6.70 -6.43 -3.70
C ASN A 8 6.65 -4.97 -3.25
N CYS A 9 5.64 -4.61 -2.46
CA CYS A 9 5.44 -3.25 -1.98
C CYS A 9 6.63 -2.73 -1.14
N PHE A 10 7.31 -3.61 -0.41
CA PHE A 10 8.44 -3.26 0.45
C PHE A 10 9.69 -2.88 -0.36
N PHE A 11 10.05 -3.66 -1.37
CA PHE A 11 11.20 -3.42 -2.24
C PHE A 11 11.02 -2.15 -3.07
N GLU A 12 9.83 -1.93 -3.63
CA GLU A 12 9.56 -0.70 -4.38
C GLU A 12 9.60 0.54 -3.48
N MET A 13 9.07 0.43 -2.25
CA MET A 13 9.21 1.49 -1.26
C MET A 13 10.67 1.79 -0.90
N ILE A 14 11.51 0.76 -0.69
CA ILE A 14 12.93 0.95 -0.44
C ILE A 14 13.62 1.62 -1.63
N LYS A 15 13.35 1.14 -2.86
CA LYS A 15 13.90 1.76 -4.08
C LYS A 15 13.50 3.22 -4.18
N ALA A 16 12.24 3.56 -3.89
CA ALA A 16 11.77 4.94 -3.87
C ALA A 16 12.50 5.77 -2.81
N LYS A 17 12.72 5.22 -1.60
CA LYS A 17 13.44 5.88 -0.51
C LYS A 17 14.91 6.13 -0.83
N ILE A 18 15.56 5.18 -1.48
CA ILE A 18 16.96 5.32 -1.93
C ILE A 18 17.06 6.35 -3.06
N LYS A 19 16.13 6.31 -4.02
CA LYS A 19 16.12 7.25 -5.16
C LYS A 19 15.78 8.68 -4.72
N ASN A 20 14.87 8.83 -3.76
CA ASN A 20 14.49 10.12 -3.21
C ASN A 20 14.26 10.02 -1.69
N PRO A 21 15.22 10.47 -0.85
CA PRO A 21 15.09 10.37 0.60
C PRO A 21 13.96 11.23 1.18
N LYS A 22 13.42 12.20 0.41
CA LYS A 22 12.29 13.05 0.84
C LYS A 22 10.95 12.33 0.79
N VAL A 23 10.86 11.13 0.21
CA VAL A 23 9.58 10.41 0.16
C VAL A 23 9.11 10.04 1.57
N LYS A 24 7.81 10.23 1.82
CA LYS A 24 7.16 9.82 3.06
C LYS A 24 6.64 8.41 2.90
N ILE A 25 7.09 7.51 3.77
CA ILE A 25 6.66 6.12 3.77
C ILE A 25 5.38 6.01 4.59
N MET A 26 4.40 5.30 4.05
CA MET A 26 3.16 4.95 4.73
C MET A 26 3.06 3.43 4.79
N TYR A 27 2.66 2.94 5.96
CA TYR A 27 2.50 1.52 6.21
C TYR A 27 1.07 1.25 6.64
N LEU A 28 0.41 0.33 5.93
CA LEU A 28 -0.87 -0.22 6.35
C LEU A 28 -0.61 -1.60 6.96
N PRO A 29 -0.88 -1.77 8.27
CA PRO A 29 -0.75 -3.05 8.94
C PRO A 29 -1.64 -4.11 8.28
N ALA A 30 -1.08 -5.32 8.12
CA ALA A 30 -1.79 -6.50 7.67
C ALA A 30 -3.17 -6.68 8.32
N PHE A 31 -3.29 -6.38 9.61
CA PHE A 31 -4.52 -6.55 10.37
C PHE A 31 -5.66 -5.60 9.93
N LEU A 32 -5.36 -4.44 9.35
CA LEU A 32 -6.36 -3.48 8.89
C LEU A 32 -6.82 -3.75 7.45
N ASN A 33 -6.15 -4.65 6.74
CA ASN A 33 -6.40 -4.94 5.34
C ASN A 33 -7.30 -6.20 5.21
N GLU A 34 -8.24 -6.21 4.26
CA GLU A 34 -9.19 -7.32 4.05
C GLU A 34 -8.48 -8.64 3.70
N ALA A 35 -7.25 -8.55 3.22
CA ALA A 35 -6.28 -9.64 3.19
C ALA A 35 -5.19 -9.31 4.22
N PRO A 36 -4.69 -10.27 5.02
CA PRO A 36 -3.64 -10.05 6.03
C PRO A 36 -2.26 -9.70 5.44
N CYS A 37 -2.20 -9.04 4.28
CA CYS A 37 -1.01 -8.59 3.62
C CYS A 37 -0.60 -7.21 4.15
N PRO A 38 0.61 -7.07 4.71
CA PRO A 38 1.17 -5.77 5.02
C PRO A 38 1.38 -4.99 3.71
N HIS A 39 0.94 -3.73 3.67
CA HIS A 39 1.03 -2.90 2.47
C HIS A 39 1.90 -1.67 2.74
N TRP A 40 2.89 -1.45 1.88
CA TRP A 40 3.78 -0.30 1.94
C TRP A 40 3.50 0.62 0.77
N MET A 41 3.40 1.90 1.08
CA MET A 41 3.13 2.97 0.14
C MET A 41 4.15 4.07 0.37
N TRP A 42 4.40 4.88 -0.64
CA TRP A 42 5.26 6.05 -0.49
C TRP A 42 4.64 7.25 -1.19
N LEU A 43 4.81 8.42 -0.58
CA LEU A 43 4.37 9.69 -1.10
C LEU A 43 5.60 10.48 -1.55
N ASP A 44 5.58 10.92 -2.81
CA ASP A 44 6.56 11.84 -3.38
C ASP A 44 5.89 13.16 -3.81
N GLU A 45 6.58 13.93 -4.67
CA GLU A 45 6.06 15.20 -5.19
C GLU A 45 4.93 15.00 -6.22
N GLU A 46 4.88 13.85 -6.89
CA GLU A 46 3.89 13.52 -7.93
C GLU A 46 2.61 12.94 -7.33
N GLY A 47 2.70 12.20 -6.23
CA GLY A 47 1.52 11.64 -5.58
C GLY A 47 1.82 10.48 -4.64
N GLU A 48 0.79 9.70 -4.36
CA GLU A 48 0.88 8.49 -3.54
C GLU A 48 1.07 7.30 -4.46
N HIS A 49 2.09 6.50 -4.19
CA HIS A 49 2.45 5.36 -5.01
C HIS A 49 2.40 4.09 -4.20
N ASP A 50 1.91 3.03 -4.83
CA ASP A 50 1.91 1.69 -4.28
C ASP A 50 2.17 0.64 -5.35
N PHE A 51 2.54 -0.56 -4.90
CA PHE A 51 2.70 -1.70 -5.79
C PHE A 51 1.40 -2.52 -5.81
N HIS A 52 0.62 -2.36 -6.87
CA HIS A 52 -0.71 -2.96 -6.97
C HIS A 52 -0.70 -4.32 -7.66
N TYR A 53 -1.46 -5.26 -7.09
CA TYR A 53 -1.76 -6.56 -7.68
C TYR A 53 -3.27 -6.72 -7.89
N ARG A 54 -3.66 -7.15 -9.09
CA ARG A 54 -5.06 -7.42 -9.39
C ARG A 54 -5.42 -8.85 -8.96
N GLY A 55 -6.02 -9.00 -7.79
CA GLY A 55 -6.57 -10.26 -7.28
C GLY A 55 -6.21 -10.54 -5.81
N ARG A 56 -6.57 -11.73 -5.32
CA ARG A 56 -6.15 -12.20 -3.99
C ARG A 56 -4.75 -12.81 -4.07
N LEU A 57 -3.84 -12.27 -3.26
CA LEU A 57 -2.51 -12.87 -3.08
C LEU A 57 -2.54 -13.86 -1.91
N PRO A 58 -2.24 -15.15 -2.15
CA PRO A 58 -1.94 -16.07 -1.06
C PRO A 58 -0.67 -15.62 -0.33
N TRP A 59 -0.58 -15.95 0.96
CA TRP A 59 0.44 -15.44 1.88
C TRP A 59 1.89 -15.55 1.38
N TYR A 60 2.23 -16.63 0.67
CA TYR A 60 3.56 -16.84 0.11
C TYR A 60 3.91 -15.87 -1.04
N LYS A 61 2.92 -15.30 -1.72
CA LYS A 61 3.13 -14.30 -2.78
C LYS A 61 3.23 -12.87 -2.26
N TRP A 62 3.07 -12.64 -0.95
CA TRP A 62 3.27 -11.30 -0.37
C TRP A 62 4.73 -10.83 -0.49
N PHE A 63 5.67 -11.77 -0.46
CA PHE A 63 7.09 -11.45 -0.62
C PHE A 63 7.51 -11.29 -2.08
N TRP A 64 6.76 -11.86 -3.03
CA TRP A 64 7.11 -11.81 -4.45
C TRP A 64 5.90 -12.07 -5.34
N HIS A 65 5.43 -11.04 -6.05
CA HIS A 65 4.32 -11.16 -6.97
C HIS A 65 4.46 -10.26 -8.21
N LYS A 66 3.73 -10.60 -9.27
CA LYS A 66 3.69 -9.82 -10.51
C LYS A 66 2.66 -8.70 -10.37
N GLY A 67 3.12 -7.48 -10.13
CA GLY A 67 2.28 -6.30 -9.97
C GLY A 67 2.73 -5.18 -10.89
N HIS A 68 2.20 -3.98 -10.66
CA HIS A 68 2.65 -2.76 -11.31
C HIS A 68 2.66 -1.63 -10.28
N ILE A 69 3.46 -0.60 -10.53
CA ILE A 69 3.39 0.63 -9.73
C ILE A 69 2.13 1.38 -10.16
N ARG A 70 1.31 1.72 -9.18
CA ARG A 70 0.15 2.57 -9.38
C ARG A 70 0.40 3.89 -8.64
N THR A 71 0.09 4.99 -9.32
CA THR A 71 0.10 6.33 -8.73
C THR A 71 -1.35 6.77 -8.53
N VAL A 72 -1.64 7.31 -7.36
CA VAL A 72 -2.96 7.76 -6.95
C VAL A 72 -2.86 9.19 -6.46
N HIS A 73 -3.96 9.95 -6.60
CA HIS A 73 -4.00 11.33 -6.15
C HIS A 73 -3.72 11.44 -4.64
N ARG A 74 -2.97 12.48 -4.30
CA ARG A 74 -2.55 12.82 -2.95
C ARG A 74 -3.76 12.93 -2.00
N GLY A 75 -3.72 12.21 -0.88
CA GLY A 75 -4.77 12.18 0.14
C GLY A 75 -5.76 11.01 0.03
N CYS A 76 -5.72 10.24 -1.06
CA CYS A 76 -6.65 9.13 -1.26
C CYS A 76 -6.37 7.97 -0.29
N TYR A 77 -5.11 7.60 -0.09
CA TYR A 77 -4.76 6.54 0.86
C TYR A 77 -4.87 6.99 2.31
N LYS A 78 -4.58 8.25 2.63
CA LYS A 78 -4.79 8.76 4.00
C LYS A 78 -6.27 8.67 4.39
N GLY A 79 -7.17 9.08 3.50
CA GLY A 79 -8.62 8.93 3.71
C GLY A 79 -9.03 7.46 3.84
N CYS A 80 -8.53 6.61 2.94
CA CYS A 80 -8.88 5.18 2.94
C CYS A 80 -8.37 4.45 4.20
N ILE A 81 -7.13 4.71 4.65
CA ILE A 81 -6.58 4.16 5.89
C ILE A 81 -7.38 4.64 7.10
N MET A 82 -7.72 5.93 7.17
CA MET A 82 -8.51 6.48 8.28
C MET A 82 -9.90 5.86 8.33
N GLN A 83 -10.57 5.69 7.17
CA GLN A 83 -11.85 4.99 7.08
C GLN A 83 -11.74 3.53 7.52
N MET A 84 -10.67 2.81 7.14
CA MET A 84 -10.45 1.43 7.59
C MET A 84 -10.21 1.33 9.10
N ILE A 85 -9.48 2.29 9.69
CA ILE A 85 -9.25 2.37 11.14
C ILE A 85 -10.56 2.70 11.86
N GLU A 86 -11.32 3.68 11.38
CA GLU A 86 -12.60 4.10 11.93
C GLU A 86 -13.60 2.94 11.94
N LYS A 87 -13.75 2.27 10.78
CA LYS A 87 -14.58 1.07 10.65
C LYS A 87 -14.17 -0.05 11.61
N LYS A 88 -12.87 -0.26 11.81
CA LYS A 88 -12.37 -1.37 12.64
C LYS A 88 -12.45 -1.11 14.14
N TYR A 89 -12.20 0.14 14.57
CA TYR A 89 -12.02 0.47 15.98
C TYR A 89 -13.16 1.29 16.58
N TYR A 90 -13.96 1.97 15.76
CA TYR A 90 -15.00 2.89 16.22
C TYR A 90 -16.42 2.43 15.87
N GLU A 91 -16.65 1.68 14.78
CA GLU A 91 -17.99 1.09 14.51
C GLU A 91 -18.36 -0.06 15.47
N GLY A 92 -17.39 -0.71 16.11
CA GLY A 92 -17.64 -1.79 17.08
C GLY A 92 -17.98 -1.33 18.51
N LYS A 93 -18.27 -0.03 18.74
CA LYS A 93 -18.59 0.52 20.07
C LYS A 93 -20.04 0.99 20.23
N HIS A 94 -20.89 0.73 19.24
CA HIS A 94 -22.32 1.01 19.29
C HIS A 94 -23.14 -0.30 19.27
N GLU A 95 -22.90 -1.18 20.23
CA GLU A 95 -23.84 -2.23 20.66
C GLU A 95 -23.79 -2.38 22.18
#